data_AF-A0A955EBP0-F1
#
_entry.id   AF-A0A955EBP0-F1
#
_cell.length_a   1.000
_cell.length_b   1.000
_cell.length_c   1.000
_cell.angle_alpha   90.00
_cell.angle_beta   90.00
_cell.angle_gamma   90.00
#
_symmetry.space_group_name_H-M   'P 1'
#
loop_
_entity.id
_entity.type
_entity.pdbx_description
1 polymer ?
#
loop_
_entity_poly.entity_id
_entity_poly.type
_entity_poly.pdbx_seq_one_letter_code
_entity_poly.pdbx_strand_id
1 'polypeptide(L)'
;MAILHTAWTFWSAITIGAIALLAFIWAFRGDRARGRRRCPKCWYDMGGISGLTCPECGRVANSEKQLNKHRRRKRVMLSSVLLILLSAAALARPLHTRIYIALNTGYRLVDEIQVQGVSVRQYRYDFVRDDDWRQPKVEVWIGREKLLQLSDHHVMIGGSTGYRSPPIARGENIDGTGGNPDIIITLDSGGNRCCETVYILSVNKHPYDGRVSVSIDDVIPPTGRGVWEDVDGDGAFDYVTDDPQFACGPWTSCASSPNAPIILEWTESGFAPSRRLMLTSPPSDVEVRDLASDIRNREPNRVQPGVDLIQVAIPMIYQGNAGAAEQLVHMAWRDDMADGYWSDPGEMWDEFWSVIDAGPYGTFIRGLNAR
;
A
#
# COMPACT_ATOMS: atom_id res chain seq x y z
N MET A 1 -7.55 -20.86 -47.42
CA MET A 1 -8.92 -21.37 -47.23
C MET A 1 -9.60 -20.90 -45.94
N ALA A 2 -8.92 -20.81 -44.80
CA ALA A 2 -9.55 -20.41 -43.51
C ALA A 2 -10.24 -19.03 -43.51
N ILE A 3 -9.71 -18.03 -44.23
CA ILE A 3 -10.27 -16.67 -44.30
C ILE A 3 -11.61 -16.60 -45.05
N LEU A 4 -11.82 -17.47 -46.04
CA LEU A 4 -13.09 -17.51 -46.76
C LEU A 4 -14.20 -18.07 -45.86
N HIS A 5 -13.93 -19.13 -45.09
CA HIS A 5 -14.92 -19.74 -44.19
C HIS A 5 -15.39 -18.78 -43.08
N THR A 6 -14.51 -17.95 -42.53
CA THR A 6 -14.88 -16.98 -41.48
C THR A 6 -15.74 -15.84 -42.01
N ALA A 7 -15.48 -15.38 -43.24
CA ALA A 7 -16.31 -14.36 -43.88
C ALA A 7 -17.73 -14.88 -44.17
N TRP A 8 -17.86 -16.10 -44.71
CA TRP A 8 -19.17 -16.70 -45.01
C TRP A 8 -20.02 -16.93 -43.75
N THR A 9 -19.41 -17.39 -42.64
CA THR A 9 -20.13 -17.59 -41.38
C THR A 9 -20.59 -16.27 -40.76
N PHE A 10 -19.76 -15.22 -40.82
CA PHE A 10 -20.09 -13.90 -40.30
C PHE A 10 -21.31 -13.29 -41.03
N TRP A 11 -21.27 -13.24 -42.37
CA TRP A 11 -22.38 -12.69 -43.16
C TRP A 11 -23.66 -13.51 -43.04
N SER A 12 -23.55 -14.84 -42.92
CA SER A 12 -24.71 -15.71 -42.69
C SER A 12 -25.36 -15.44 -41.33
N ALA A 13 -24.57 -15.28 -40.27
CA ALA A 13 -25.08 -15.00 -38.92
C ALA A 13 -25.82 -13.66 -38.85
N ILE A 14 -25.27 -12.61 -39.48
CA ILE A 14 -25.92 -11.29 -39.58
C ILE A 14 -27.24 -11.39 -40.33
N THR A 15 -27.25 -12.05 -41.49
CA THR A 15 -28.44 -12.17 -42.34
C THR A 15 -29.56 -12.91 -41.60
N ILE A 16 -29.23 -14.03 -40.94
CA ILE A 16 -30.19 -14.79 -40.13
C ILE A 16 -30.71 -13.94 -38.97
N GLY A 17 -29.84 -13.18 -38.29
CA GLY A 17 -30.21 -12.31 -37.18
C GLY A 17 -31.18 -11.20 -37.62
N ALA A 18 -30.92 -10.57 -38.78
CA ALA A 18 -31.77 -9.54 -39.35
C ALA A 18 -33.17 -10.09 -39.74
N ILE A 19 -33.22 -11.25 -40.41
CA ILE A 19 -34.48 -11.91 -40.76
C ILE A 19 -35.27 -12.29 -39.50
N ALA A 20 -34.60 -12.83 -38.48
CA ALA A 20 -35.22 -13.21 -37.22
C ALA A 20 -35.80 -11.98 -36.49
N LEU A 21 -35.10 -10.84 -36.50
CA LEU A 21 -35.57 -9.58 -35.93
C LEU A 21 -36.81 -9.05 -36.66
N LEU A 22 -36.81 -9.05 -37.99
CA LEU A 22 -37.98 -8.64 -38.78
C LEU A 22 -39.18 -9.55 -38.50
N ALA A 23 -38.96 -10.87 -38.42
CA ALA A 23 -39.99 -11.84 -38.07
C ALA A 23 -40.53 -11.62 -36.64
N PHE A 24 -39.66 -11.26 -35.68
CA PHE A 24 -40.06 -10.91 -34.32
C PHE A 24 -40.95 -9.66 -34.31
N ILE A 25 -40.53 -8.59 -34.99
CA ILE A 25 -41.30 -7.34 -35.08
C ILE A 25 -42.68 -7.59 -35.70
N TRP A 26 -42.75 -8.38 -36.77
CA TRP A 26 -44.01 -8.76 -37.41
C TRP A 26 -44.90 -9.61 -36.49
N ALA A 27 -44.34 -10.60 -35.81
CA ALA A 27 -45.07 -11.45 -34.86
C ALA A 27 -45.57 -10.67 -33.64
N PHE A 28 -44.79 -9.68 -33.19
CA PHE A 28 -45.07 -8.84 -32.02
C PHE A 28 -46.14 -7.79 -32.32
N ARG A 29 -46.03 -7.05 -33.43
CA ARG A 29 -47.06 -6.10 -33.86
C ARG A 29 -48.40 -6.80 -34.11
N GLY A 30 -48.34 -8.08 -34.52
CA GLY A 30 -49.49 -8.92 -34.77
C GLY A 30 -50.35 -8.37 -35.91
N ASP A 31 -51.41 -9.09 -36.26
CA ASP A 31 -52.44 -8.53 -37.12
C ASP A 31 -53.39 -7.69 -36.23
N ARG A 32 -53.40 -6.38 -36.46
CA ARG A 32 -54.21 -5.45 -35.68
C ARG A 32 -55.66 -5.55 -36.12
N ALA A 33 -56.60 -5.60 -35.17
CA ALA A 33 -58.02 -5.76 -35.47
C ALA A 33 -58.55 -4.65 -36.42
N ARG A 34 -57.96 -3.44 -36.41
CA ARG A 34 -58.37 -2.30 -37.28
C ARG A 34 -59.89 -2.08 -37.29
N GLY A 35 -60.53 -2.25 -36.13
CA GLY A 35 -61.98 -2.13 -35.96
C GLY A 35 -62.81 -3.33 -36.43
N ARG A 36 -62.20 -4.39 -36.99
CA ARG A 36 -62.90 -5.61 -37.40
C ARG A 36 -63.10 -6.53 -36.19
N ARG A 37 -64.35 -6.92 -35.94
CA ARG A 37 -64.71 -7.91 -34.93
C ARG A 37 -64.35 -9.29 -35.46
N ARG A 38 -63.46 -10.03 -34.79
CA ARG A 38 -63.13 -11.40 -35.19
C ARG A 38 -63.12 -12.36 -34.01
N CYS A 39 -63.45 -13.63 -34.25
CA CYS A 39 -63.44 -14.64 -33.19
C CYS A 39 -62.01 -14.89 -32.66
N PRO A 40 -61.75 -14.86 -31.34
CA PRO A 40 -60.40 -15.07 -30.80
C PRO A 40 -59.86 -16.50 -30.97
N LYS A 41 -60.70 -17.48 -31.35
CA LYS A 41 -60.30 -18.89 -31.58
C LYS A 41 -59.97 -19.17 -33.04
N CYS A 42 -60.96 -19.05 -33.94
CA CYS A 42 -60.78 -19.38 -35.37
C CYS A 42 -60.43 -18.18 -36.25
N TRP A 43 -60.52 -16.96 -35.73
CA TRP A 43 -60.29 -15.70 -36.46
C TRP A 43 -61.31 -15.33 -37.54
N TYR A 44 -62.46 -16.01 -37.57
CA TYR A 44 -63.58 -15.68 -38.45
C TYR A 44 -64.07 -14.24 -38.22
N ASP A 45 -64.42 -13.55 -39.31
CA ASP A 45 -64.94 -12.17 -39.27
C ASP A 45 -66.39 -12.17 -38.78
N MET A 46 -66.65 -11.43 -37.71
CA MET A 46 -67.97 -11.28 -37.10
C MET A 46 -68.59 -9.91 -37.38
N GLY A 47 -68.02 -9.13 -38.32
CA GLY A 47 -68.60 -7.90 -38.82
C GLY A 47 -69.90 -8.19 -39.59
N GLY A 48 -71.04 -8.12 -38.91
CA GLY A 48 -72.37 -8.40 -39.49
C GLY A 48 -73.20 -9.40 -38.68
N ILE A 49 -72.61 -10.07 -37.68
CA ILE A 49 -73.32 -11.01 -36.82
C ILE A 49 -73.68 -10.34 -35.50
N SER A 50 -74.99 -10.25 -35.22
CA SER A 50 -75.50 -9.81 -33.92
C SER A 50 -75.30 -10.91 -32.88
N GLY A 51 -74.31 -10.74 -32.00
CA GLY A 51 -74.07 -11.65 -30.88
C GLY A 51 -72.58 -11.84 -30.56
N LEU A 52 -72.32 -12.69 -29.56
CA LEU A 52 -70.96 -13.03 -29.11
C LEU A 52 -70.57 -14.48 -29.47
N THR A 53 -71.47 -15.25 -30.08
CA THR A 53 -71.24 -16.65 -30.48
C THR A 53 -70.74 -16.72 -31.92
N CYS A 54 -69.54 -17.27 -32.12
CA CYS A 54 -68.98 -17.46 -33.46
C CYS A 54 -69.70 -18.62 -34.19
N PRO A 55 -70.22 -18.41 -35.41
CA PRO A 55 -70.94 -19.46 -36.15
C PRO A 55 -70.04 -20.60 -36.60
N GLU A 56 -68.75 -20.33 -36.87
CA GLU A 56 -67.83 -21.35 -37.39
C GLU A 56 -67.33 -22.32 -36.34
N CYS A 57 -66.94 -21.82 -35.17
CA CYS A 57 -66.26 -22.63 -34.15
C CYS A 57 -67.06 -22.82 -32.86
N GLY A 58 -68.29 -22.29 -32.82
CA GLY A 58 -69.20 -22.34 -31.68
C GLY A 58 -68.73 -21.58 -30.43
N ARG A 59 -67.58 -20.90 -30.46
CA ARG A 59 -67.05 -20.22 -29.28
C ARG A 59 -67.86 -18.97 -28.97
N VAL A 60 -68.37 -18.90 -27.74
CA VAL A 60 -68.96 -17.69 -27.16
C VAL A 60 -67.85 -16.82 -26.59
N ALA A 61 -67.75 -15.57 -27.04
CA ALA A 61 -66.85 -14.58 -26.45
C ALA A 61 -67.48 -14.00 -25.16
N ASN A 62 -66.66 -13.76 -24.13
CA ASN A 62 -67.17 -13.25 -22.85
C ASN A 62 -67.50 -11.76 -22.90
N SER A 63 -66.98 -11.04 -23.90
CA SER A 63 -67.25 -9.61 -24.11
C SER A 63 -66.89 -9.19 -25.53
N GLU A 64 -67.48 -8.07 -25.99
CA GLU A 64 -67.18 -7.50 -27.30
C GLU A 64 -65.70 -7.08 -27.44
N LYS A 65 -65.06 -6.67 -26.34
CA LYS A 65 -63.62 -6.37 -26.30
C LYS A 65 -62.76 -7.57 -26.70
N GLN A 66 -63.19 -8.81 -26.43
CA GLN A 66 -62.43 -10.00 -26.84
C GLN A 66 -62.44 -10.21 -28.35
N LEU A 67 -63.44 -9.70 -29.07
CA LEU A 67 -63.54 -9.78 -30.52
C LEU A 67 -62.56 -8.83 -31.24
N ASN A 68 -62.06 -7.83 -30.52
CA ASN A 68 -61.07 -6.88 -31.02
C ASN A 68 -59.63 -7.24 -30.58
N LYS A 69 -59.42 -8.44 -30.02
CA LYS A 69 -58.11 -8.83 -29.47
C LYS A 69 -57.12 -9.16 -30.58
N HIS A 70 -55.90 -8.60 -30.45
CA HIS A 70 -54.78 -8.88 -31.34
C HIS A 70 -54.33 -10.35 -31.25
N ARG A 71 -54.22 -11.04 -32.41
CA ARG A 71 -53.59 -12.37 -32.44
C ARG A 71 -52.07 -12.20 -32.55
N ARG A 72 -51.39 -12.27 -31.41
CA ARG A 72 -49.93 -12.37 -31.38
C ARG A 72 -49.50 -13.78 -31.77
N ARG A 73 -48.55 -13.90 -32.70
CA ARG A 73 -48.03 -15.20 -33.17
C ARG A 73 -46.96 -15.71 -32.21
N LYS A 74 -47.36 -16.12 -31.00
CA LYS A 74 -46.42 -16.47 -29.90
C LYS A 74 -45.35 -17.51 -30.30
N ARG A 75 -45.70 -18.49 -31.14
CA ARG A 75 -44.74 -19.50 -31.64
C ARG A 75 -43.65 -18.86 -32.51
N VAL A 76 -44.04 -17.99 -33.45
CA VAL A 76 -43.08 -17.26 -34.31
C VAL A 76 -42.19 -16.36 -33.45
N MET A 77 -42.77 -15.68 -32.46
CA MET A 77 -42.02 -14.81 -31.54
C MET A 77 -40.94 -15.60 -30.77
N LEU A 78 -41.26 -16.78 -30.25
CA LEU A 78 -40.31 -17.64 -29.54
C LEU A 78 -39.19 -18.14 -30.48
N SER A 79 -39.54 -18.62 -31.67
CA SER A 79 -38.55 -19.07 -32.67
C SER A 79 -37.62 -17.93 -33.11
N SER A 80 -38.15 -16.73 -33.30
CA SER A 80 -37.34 -15.54 -33.63
C SER A 80 -36.36 -15.17 -32.53
N VAL A 81 -36.77 -15.21 -31.25
CA VAL A 81 -35.86 -14.95 -30.13
C VAL A 81 -34.72 -15.97 -30.08
N LEU A 82 -35.03 -17.26 -30.25
CA LEU A 82 -34.02 -18.31 -30.27
C LEU A 82 -33.01 -18.10 -31.41
N LEU A 83 -33.48 -17.75 -32.61
CA LEU A 83 -32.60 -17.46 -33.75
C LEU A 83 -31.71 -16.23 -33.52
N ILE A 84 -32.24 -15.16 -32.90
CA ILE A 84 -31.44 -13.98 -32.53
C ILE A 84 -30.31 -14.37 -31.56
N LEU A 85 -30.62 -15.18 -30.53
CA LEU A 85 -29.61 -15.64 -29.56
C LEU A 85 -28.55 -16.53 -30.21
N LEU A 86 -28.93 -17.43 -31.11
CA LEU A 86 -28.00 -18.29 -31.85
C LEU A 86 -27.10 -17.48 -32.80
N SER A 87 -27.67 -16.50 -33.52
CA SER A 87 -26.90 -15.57 -34.34
C SER A 87 -25.90 -14.75 -33.51
N ALA A 88 -26.32 -14.25 -32.34
CA ALA A 88 -25.43 -13.51 -31.44
C ALA A 88 -24.29 -14.39 -30.90
N ALA A 89 -24.60 -15.64 -30.50
CA ALA A 89 -23.60 -16.59 -30.05
C ALA A 89 -22.59 -16.97 -31.16
N ALA A 90 -23.04 -17.08 -32.41
CA ALA A 90 -22.17 -17.33 -33.56
C ALA A 90 -21.21 -16.15 -33.84
N LEU A 91 -21.70 -14.91 -33.66
CA LEU A 91 -20.88 -13.69 -33.76
C LEU A 91 -19.93 -13.49 -32.57
N ALA A 92 -20.21 -14.10 -31.42
CA ALA A 92 -19.33 -14.06 -30.25
C ALA A 92 -18.14 -15.03 -30.34
N ARG A 93 -18.18 -16.05 -31.22
CA ARG A 93 -17.09 -17.04 -31.37
C ARG A 93 -15.74 -16.48 -31.85
N PRO A 94 -15.65 -15.51 -32.78
CA PRO A 94 -14.37 -14.88 -33.11
C PRO A 94 -13.88 -13.89 -32.03
N LEU A 95 -14.71 -13.56 -31.04
CA LEU A 95 -14.31 -12.77 -29.86
C LEU A 95 -13.80 -13.69 -28.73
N HIS A 96 -12.92 -14.64 -29.08
CA HIS A 96 -11.84 -15.04 -28.17
C HIS A 96 -10.78 -13.92 -28.04
N THR A 97 -11.12 -12.68 -28.40
CA THR A 97 -10.52 -11.50 -27.78
C THR A 97 -10.66 -11.72 -26.29
N ARG A 98 -9.55 -12.01 -25.62
CA ARG A 98 -9.44 -11.88 -24.18
C ARG A 98 -10.00 -10.50 -23.87
N ILE A 99 -11.24 -10.44 -23.38
CA ILE A 99 -11.75 -9.24 -22.76
C ILE A 99 -10.90 -9.17 -21.51
N TYR A 100 -9.80 -8.42 -21.60
CA TYR A 100 -9.17 -7.85 -20.43
C TYR A 100 -10.24 -6.90 -19.90
N ILE A 101 -11.16 -7.45 -19.09
CA ILE A 101 -11.80 -6.64 -18.08
C ILE A 101 -10.60 -6.19 -17.27
N ALA A 102 -10.13 -4.96 -17.52
CA ALA A 102 -9.28 -4.27 -16.58
C ALA A 102 -10.16 -4.14 -15.33
N LEU A 103 -10.19 -5.22 -14.55
CA LEU A 103 -10.54 -5.16 -13.15
C LEU A 103 -9.50 -4.19 -12.63
N ASN A 104 -9.89 -2.93 -12.54
CA ASN A 104 -9.07 -1.91 -11.92
C ASN A 104 -8.76 -2.52 -10.56
N THR A 105 -7.52 -2.95 -10.35
CA THR A 105 -7.10 -3.73 -9.17
C THR A 105 -7.19 -2.88 -7.90
N GLY A 106 -7.69 -1.65 -8.03
CA GLY A 106 -7.73 -0.56 -7.09
C GLY A 106 -6.35 0.01 -6.81
N TYR A 107 -5.28 -0.64 -7.26
CA TYR A 107 -3.92 -0.15 -7.17
C TYR A 107 -3.59 0.72 -8.38
N ARG A 108 -3.21 1.96 -8.09
CA ARG A 108 -2.63 2.89 -9.04
C ARG A 108 -1.12 2.91 -8.86
N LEU A 109 -0.38 2.77 -9.96
CA LEU A 109 1.06 3.03 -9.97
C LEU A 109 1.28 4.52 -9.68
N VAL A 110 1.94 4.82 -8.57
CA VAL A 110 2.21 6.20 -8.12
C VAL A 110 3.65 6.61 -8.37
N ASP A 111 4.58 5.64 -8.38
CA ASP A 111 5.98 5.89 -8.67
C ASP A 111 6.61 4.66 -9.34
N GLU A 112 7.59 4.90 -10.20
CA GLU A 112 8.40 3.85 -10.82
C GLU A 112 9.81 4.36 -11.07
N ILE A 113 10.81 3.59 -10.61
CA ILE A 113 12.21 3.83 -10.93
C ILE A 113 12.79 2.67 -11.73
N GLN A 114 13.79 2.98 -12.54
CA GLN A 114 14.50 2.02 -13.38
C GLN A 114 15.99 2.12 -13.06
N VAL A 115 16.55 1.06 -12.50
CA VAL A 115 17.97 0.99 -12.11
C VAL A 115 18.60 -0.21 -12.81
N GLN A 116 19.47 0.05 -13.79
CA GLN A 116 20.16 -0.98 -14.58
C GLN A 116 19.26 -2.12 -15.12
N GLY A 117 18.00 -1.84 -15.50
CA GLY A 117 17.06 -2.85 -16.01
C GLY A 117 16.19 -3.54 -14.93
N VAL A 118 16.38 -3.17 -13.67
CA VAL A 118 15.46 -3.46 -12.56
C VAL A 118 14.40 -2.36 -12.50
N SER A 119 13.14 -2.77 -12.43
CA SER A 119 11.99 -1.89 -12.31
C SER A 119 11.43 -1.99 -10.89
N VAL A 120 11.42 -0.88 -10.16
CA VAL A 120 10.83 -0.80 -8.82
C VAL A 120 9.59 0.05 -8.91
N ARG A 121 8.44 -0.52 -8.57
CA ARG A 121 7.12 0.06 -8.80
C ARG A 121 6.38 0.23 -7.49
N GLN A 122 6.02 1.46 -7.16
CA GLN A 122 5.21 1.80 -6.00
C GLN A 122 3.75 1.95 -6.41
N TYR A 123 2.88 1.24 -5.70
CA TYR A 123 1.45 1.25 -5.91
C TYR A 123 0.75 1.81 -4.67
N ARG A 124 -0.23 2.68 -4.90
CA ARG A 124 -1.18 3.14 -3.88
C ARG A 124 -2.55 2.61 -4.20
N TYR A 125 -3.34 2.30 -3.18
CA TYR A 125 -4.73 1.91 -3.35
C TYR A 125 -5.64 3.16 -3.44
N ASP A 126 -6.36 3.34 -4.54
CA ASP A 126 -7.20 4.52 -4.82
C ASP A 126 -8.61 4.41 -4.21
N PHE A 127 -9.05 3.21 -3.83
CA PHE A 127 -10.41 2.97 -3.32
C PHE A 127 -10.42 2.83 -1.80
N VAL A 128 -10.36 3.96 -1.08
CA VAL A 128 -10.69 3.96 0.36
C VAL A 128 -12.19 3.76 0.51
N ARG A 129 -12.64 2.51 0.60
CA ARG A 129 -13.83 2.20 1.40
C ARG A 129 -13.36 2.19 2.84
N ASP A 130 -14.14 2.78 3.74
CA ASP A 130 -13.78 2.95 5.17
C ASP A 130 -13.37 1.63 5.89
N ASP A 131 -13.62 0.46 5.28
CA ASP A 131 -13.30 -0.87 5.82
C ASP A 131 -12.24 -1.66 5.02
N ASP A 132 -11.71 -1.17 3.88
CA ASP A 132 -10.75 -1.91 3.02
C ASP A 132 -9.32 -1.38 3.25
N TRP A 133 -8.66 -1.89 4.30
CA TRP A 133 -7.28 -1.54 4.70
C TRP A 133 -6.20 -2.11 3.76
N ARG A 134 -6.39 -2.02 2.44
CA ARG A 134 -5.33 -2.44 1.51
C ARG A 134 -4.16 -1.48 1.61
N GLN A 135 -3.06 -2.04 2.06
CA GLN A 135 -1.79 -1.36 2.21
C GLN A 135 -1.19 -0.98 0.85
N PRO A 136 -0.57 0.19 0.70
CA PRO A 136 0.32 0.45 -0.42
C PRO A 136 1.40 -0.63 -0.51
N LYS A 137 1.96 -0.80 -1.70
CA LYS A 137 2.98 -1.84 -1.94
C LYS A 137 4.05 -1.36 -2.89
N VAL A 138 5.23 -1.93 -2.75
CA VAL A 138 6.31 -1.83 -3.75
C VAL A 138 6.58 -3.22 -4.32
N GLU A 139 6.81 -3.27 -5.63
CA GLU A 139 7.21 -4.48 -6.34
C GLU A 139 8.54 -4.24 -7.06
N VAL A 140 9.45 -5.20 -6.98
CA VAL A 140 10.74 -5.19 -7.68
C VAL A 140 10.70 -6.23 -8.80
N TRP A 141 11.04 -5.82 -10.02
CA TRP A 141 10.91 -6.62 -11.23
C TRP A 141 12.20 -6.63 -12.05
N ILE A 142 12.52 -7.78 -12.68
CA ILE A 142 13.48 -7.89 -13.77
C ILE A 142 12.74 -8.36 -15.02
N GLY A 143 12.62 -7.49 -16.02
CA GLY A 143 11.85 -7.76 -17.23
C GLY A 143 10.38 -8.05 -16.93
N ARG A 144 9.99 -9.34 -16.93
CA ARG A 144 8.62 -9.80 -16.62
C ARG A 144 8.53 -10.62 -15.33
N GLU A 145 9.66 -10.86 -14.67
CA GLU A 145 9.72 -11.62 -13.43
C GLU A 145 9.64 -10.66 -12.25
N LYS A 146 8.72 -10.94 -11.32
CA LYS A 146 8.62 -10.22 -10.06
C LYS A 146 9.51 -10.92 -9.03
N LEU A 147 10.51 -10.21 -8.52
CA LEU A 147 11.46 -10.74 -7.55
C LEU A 147 10.99 -10.54 -6.12
N LEU A 148 10.47 -9.34 -5.82
CA LEU A 148 10.08 -8.94 -4.47
C LEU A 148 8.75 -8.18 -4.51
N GLN A 149 7.96 -8.36 -3.46
CA GLN A 149 6.81 -7.52 -3.16
C GLN A 149 6.80 -7.23 -1.67
N LEU A 150 6.79 -5.94 -1.31
CA LEU A 150 6.68 -5.45 0.05
C LEU A 150 5.39 -4.63 0.18
N SER A 151 4.74 -4.67 1.34
CA SER A 151 3.54 -3.89 1.64
C SER A 151 3.49 -3.55 3.12
N ASP A 152 3.16 -2.31 3.43
CA ASP A 152 2.97 -1.82 4.80
C ASP A 152 2.02 -0.61 4.80
N HIS A 153 1.73 -0.02 5.96
CA HIS A 153 0.85 1.14 6.09
C HIS A 153 1.27 2.28 5.14
N HIS A 154 2.56 2.59 5.12
CA HIS A 154 3.20 3.42 4.11
C HIS A 154 4.40 2.68 3.51
N VAL A 155 4.61 2.87 2.21
CA VAL A 155 5.77 2.32 1.49
C VAL A 155 6.31 3.40 0.58
N MET A 156 7.63 3.59 0.57
CA MET A 156 8.32 4.59 -0.24
C MET A 156 9.53 3.98 -0.94
N ILE A 157 9.81 4.45 -2.16
CA ILE A 157 11.06 4.17 -2.88
C ILE A 157 12.05 5.30 -2.56
N GLY A 158 13.23 4.95 -2.08
CA GLY A 158 14.19 5.87 -1.49
C GLY A 158 13.94 6.08 0.02
N GLY A 159 14.88 6.74 0.69
CA GLY A 159 14.70 7.22 2.06
C GLY A 159 14.47 8.73 2.12
N SER A 160 14.04 9.22 3.28
CA SER A 160 14.10 10.65 3.54
C SER A 160 15.56 11.06 3.66
N THR A 161 15.93 12.15 3.02
CA THR A 161 17.08 12.93 3.45
C THR A 161 16.55 13.99 4.42
N GLY A 162 17.33 14.40 5.40
CA GLY A 162 16.89 15.46 6.31
C GLY A 162 16.49 16.73 5.55
N TYR A 163 15.83 17.68 6.22
CA TYR A 163 15.39 18.95 5.63
C TYR A 163 16.49 19.76 4.91
N ARG A 164 17.77 19.38 5.05
CA ARG A 164 18.95 20.09 4.55
C ARG A 164 19.64 19.40 3.38
N SER A 165 19.28 18.17 3.02
CA SER A 165 19.98 17.41 1.97
C SER A 165 19.03 17.05 0.82
N PRO A 166 19.46 17.15 -0.45
CA PRO A 166 18.67 16.62 -1.56
C PRO A 166 18.45 15.12 -1.34
N PRO A 167 17.27 14.55 -1.67
CA PRO A 167 17.00 13.13 -1.54
C PRO A 167 18.11 12.32 -2.22
N ILE A 168 18.58 11.22 -1.59
CA ILE A 168 19.52 10.27 -2.22
C ILE A 168 19.02 10.02 -3.63
N ALA A 169 19.89 10.21 -4.62
CA ALA A 169 19.49 9.98 -5.99
C ALA A 169 19.06 8.51 -6.13
N ARG A 170 17.93 8.29 -6.81
CA ARG A 170 17.37 6.94 -6.98
C ARG A 170 18.38 6.09 -7.77
N GLY A 171 18.98 5.08 -7.14
CA GLY A 171 20.07 4.30 -7.71
C GLY A 171 21.46 4.88 -7.50
N GLU A 172 21.65 5.70 -6.47
CA GLU A 172 22.98 6.09 -5.98
C GLU A 172 23.63 4.92 -5.23
N ASN A 173 24.96 4.90 -5.20
CA ASN A 173 25.73 3.92 -4.44
C ASN A 173 25.85 4.46 -3.01
N ILE A 174 25.29 3.74 -2.05
CA ILE A 174 25.21 4.23 -0.65
C ILE A 174 26.37 3.72 0.20
N ASP A 175 27.07 2.69 -0.25
CA ASP A 175 28.19 2.09 0.45
C ASP A 175 29.55 2.77 0.20
N GLY A 176 29.59 3.82 -0.63
CA GLY A 176 30.80 4.55 -0.98
C GLY A 176 31.82 3.75 -1.80
N THR A 177 31.53 2.51 -2.19
CA THR A 177 32.47 1.66 -2.93
C THR A 177 32.60 2.06 -4.41
N GLY A 178 31.74 2.96 -4.89
CA GLY A 178 31.62 3.29 -6.32
C GLY A 178 31.14 2.09 -7.15
N GLY A 179 30.52 1.11 -6.47
CA GLY A 179 30.09 -0.16 -7.01
C GLY A 179 28.73 -0.10 -7.70
N ASN A 180 27.91 -1.11 -7.44
CA ASN A 180 26.58 -1.20 -8.01
C ASN A 180 25.64 -0.17 -7.36
N PRO A 181 24.61 0.29 -8.09
CA PRO A 181 23.63 1.20 -7.54
C PRO A 181 22.68 0.48 -6.59
N ASP A 182 22.30 1.17 -5.52
CA ASP A 182 21.43 0.65 -4.48
C ASP A 182 20.00 1.13 -4.66
N ILE A 183 19.06 0.25 -4.33
CA ILE A 183 17.64 0.56 -4.21
C ILE A 183 17.31 0.53 -2.74
N ILE A 184 16.89 1.67 -2.20
CA ILE A 184 16.33 1.77 -0.86
C ILE A 184 14.80 1.66 -0.95
N ILE A 185 14.21 0.83 -0.09
CA ILE A 185 12.76 0.77 0.10
C ILE A 185 12.47 0.95 1.60
N THR A 186 11.75 2.01 1.95
CA THR A 186 11.33 2.29 3.33
C THR A 186 9.88 1.87 3.53
N LEU A 187 9.63 1.06 4.56
CA LEU A 187 8.30 0.69 5.04
C LEU A 187 8.04 1.44 6.35
N ASP A 188 6.90 2.11 6.47
CA ASP A 188 6.43 2.71 7.72
C ASP A 188 5.14 2.01 8.15
N SER A 189 5.16 1.48 9.37
CA SER A 189 4.09 0.68 9.95
C SER A 189 2.87 1.49 10.41
N GLY A 190 2.96 2.83 10.45
CA GLY A 190 1.84 3.73 10.76
C GLY A 190 1.33 3.68 12.20
N GLY A 191 2.03 2.99 13.11
CA GLY A 191 1.72 2.98 14.53
C GLY A 191 2.23 4.22 15.26
N ASN A 192 1.79 4.43 16.51
CA ASN A 192 2.32 5.52 17.37
C ASN A 192 3.83 5.41 17.66
N ARG A 193 4.42 4.24 17.39
CA ARG A 193 5.86 3.99 17.47
C ARG A 193 6.60 4.27 16.15
N CYS A 194 5.88 4.71 15.10
CA CYS A 194 6.35 5.10 13.77
C CYS A 194 7.58 4.31 13.30
N CYS A 195 7.52 2.98 13.36
CA CYS A 195 8.72 2.20 13.11
C CYS A 195 8.96 2.08 11.60
N GLU A 196 10.06 2.65 11.13
CA GLU A 196 10.55 2.53 9.76
C GLU A 196 11.44 1.30 9.64
N THR A 197 11.10 0.40 8.71
CA THR A 197 11.99 -0.70 8.29
C THR A 197 12.57 -0.34 6.94
N VAL A 198 13.89 -0.47 6.78
CA VAL A 198 14.57 -0.07 5.55
C VAL A 198 15.21 -1.28 4.90
N TYR A 199 14.82 -1.53 3.65
CA TYR A 199 15.41 -2.56 2.81
C TYR A 199 16.41 -1.93 1.85
N ILE A 200 17.58 -2.55 1.76
CA ILE A 200 18.67 -2.11 0.89
C ILE A 200 18.94 -3.24 -0.09
N LEU A 201 18.81 -2.92 -1.38
CA LEU A 201 18.96 -3.88 -2.44
C LEU A 201 20.04 -3.46 -3.42
N SER A 202 21.07 -4.29 -3.60
CA SER A 202 22.04 -4.10 -4.67
C SER A 202 21.51 -4.58 -6.01
N VAL A 203 21.74 -3.79 -7.05
CA VAL A 203 21.52 -4.21 -8.44
C VAL A 203 22.84 -4.66 -9.07
N ASN A 204 23.06 -5.96 -9.10
CA ASN A 204 24.30 -6.54 -9.61
C ASN A 204 24.21 -6.81 -11.11
N LYS A 205 25.14 -6.25 -11.89
CA LYS A 205 25.29 -6.58 -13.31
C LYS A 205 26.49 -7.49 -13.54
N HIS A 206 26.24 -8.72 -13.98
CA HIS A 206 27.30 -9.68 -14.28
C HIS A 206 28.17 -9.20 -15.45
N PRO A 207 29.51 -9.17 -15.28
CA PRO A 207 30.41 -8.56 -16.26
C PRO A 207 30.52 -9.37 -17.56
N TYR A 208 30.26 -10.68 -17.52
CA TYR A 208 30.49 -11.58 -18.66
C TYR A 208 29.29 -11.73 -19.59
N ASP A 209 28.07 -11.75 -19.06
CA ASP A 209 26.85 -11.98 -19.84
C ASP A 209 25.84 -10.83 -19.75
N GLY A 210 26.17 -9.78 -18.98
CA GLY A 210 25.32 -8.61 -18.79
C GLY A 210 24.01 -8.90 -18.06
N ARG A 211 23.84 -10.10 -17.48
CA ARG A 211 22.64 -10.42 -16.69
C ARG A 211 22.59 -9.55 -15.45
N VAL A 212 21.38 -9.19 -15.07
CA VAL A 212 21.10 -8.37 -13.90
C VAL A 212 20.49 -9.27 -12.84
N SER A 213 20.95 -9.13 -11.60
CA SER A 213 20.39 -9.76 -10.41
C SER A 213 20.16 -8.71 -9.33
N VAL A 214 19.25 -8.99 -8.42
CA VAL A 214 18.98 -8.16 -7.25
C VAL A 214 19.19 -9.02 -6.01
N SER A 215 19.99 -8.53 -5.08
CA SER A 215 20.15 -9.09 -3.73
C SER A 215 19.54 -8.13 -2.71
N ILE A 216 19.05 -8.66 -1.59
CA ILE A 216 18.83 -7.85 -0.39
C ILE A 216 20.15 -7.91 0.35
N ASP A 217 20.85 -6.79 0.41
CA ASP A 217 22.15 -6.72 1.06
C ASP A 217 21.99 -6.50 2.54
N ASP A 218 20.98 -5.71 2.93
CA ASP A 218 20.65 -5.49 4.33
C ASP A 218 19.17 -5.14 4.56
N VAL A 219 18.73 -5.35 5.79
CA VAL A 219 17.44 -4.92 6.32
C VAL A 219 17.68 -4.25 7.67
N ILE A 220 17.63 -2.92 7.69
CA ILE A 220 17.66 -2.17 8.94
C ILE A 220 16.34 -2.46 9.66
N PRO A 221 16.40 -3.01 10.89
CA PRO A 221 15.19 -3.37 11.64
C PRO A 221 14.34 -2.12 11.91
N PRO A 222 13.10 -2.29 12.40
CA PRO A 222 12.25 -1.14 12.70
C PRO A 222 12.98 -0.17 13.63
N THR A 223 13.26 1.03 13.14
CA THR A 223 13.83 2.18 13.87
C THR A 223 12.81 3.30 13.91
N GLY A 224 13.07 4.44 14.55
CA GLY A 224 12.22 5.60 14.27
C GLY A 224 12.52 6.19 12.89
N ARG A 225 12.25 7.49 12.69
CA ARG A 225 12.40 8.10 11.37
C ARG A 225 13.86 8.42 11.10
N GLY A 226 14.44 7.74 10.12
CA GLY A 226 15.82 7.96 9.75
C GLY A 226 16.01 8.91 8.57
N VAL A 227 17.22 9.45 8.50
CA VAL A 227 17.70 10.25 7.39
C VAL A 227 19.02 9.71 6.90
N TRP A 228 19.23 9.80 5.60
CA TRP A 228 20.51 9.44 5.01
C TRP A 228 21.42 10.65 4.86
N GLU A 229 22.63 10.57 5.41
CA GLU A 229 23.61 11.65 5.43
C GLU A 229 25.03 11.07 5.38
N ASP A 230 25.94 11.68 4.62
CA ASP A 230 27.37 11.39 4.70
C ASP A 230 27.93 12.20 5.89
N VAL A 231 27.96 11.59 7.08
CA VAL A 231 28.20 12.31 8.35
C VAL A 231 29.67 12.71 8.49
N ASP A 232 30.59 11.90 7.94
CA ASP A 232 32.03 12.14 8.05
C ASP A 232 32.72 12.60 6.76
N GLY A 233 31.99 12.70 5.65
CA GLY A 233 32.49 13.19 4.38
C GLY A 233 33.35 12.16 3.63
N ASP A 234 33.17 10.86 3.90
CA ASP A 234 33.93 9.79 3.23
C ASP A 234 33.30 9.37 1.89
N GLY A 235 32.11 9.88 1.58
CA GLY A 235 31.36 9.60 0.35
C GLY A 235 30.45 8.38 0.41
N ALA A 236 30.40 7.66 1.54
CA ALA A 236 29.35 6.71 1.86
C ALA A 236 28.21 7.43 2.61
N PHE A 237 26.99 6.90 2.51
CA PHE A 237 25.87 7.41 3.27
C PHE A 237 25.73 6.63 4.58
N ASP A 238 25.64 7.36 5.69
CA ASP A 238 25.20 6.84 6.97
C ASP A 238 23.68 6.94 7.09
N TYR A 239 23.09 6.04 7.86
CA TYR A 239 21.69 6.12 8.25
C TYR A 239 21.57 6.65 9.68
N VAL A 240 21.20 7.92 9.79
CA VAL A 240 20.98 8.62 11.06
C VAL A 240 19.52 8.46 11.47
N THR A 241 19.27 7.68 12.51
CA THR A 241 17.92 7.36 13.00
C THR A 241 17.87 7.44 14.53
N ASP A 242 16.78 7.02 15.13
CA ASP A 242 16.55 6.94 16.56
C ASP A 242 16.22 5.52 17.01
N ASP A 243 16.65 5.19 18.23
CA ASP A 243 16.30 3.94 18.88
C ASP A 243 14.82 3.95 19.30
N PRO A 244 13.98 3.08 18.71
CA PRO A 244 12.55 3.09 18.96
C PRO A 244 12.18 2.56 20.35
N GLN A 245 13.11 1.99 21.13
CA GLN A 245 12.80 1.51 22.48
C GLN A 245 12.34 2.65 23.41
N PHE A 246 12.86 3.84 23.17
CA PHE A 246 12.48 5.03 23.92
C PHE A 246 11.20 5.69 23.40
N ALA A 247 10.76 5.33 22.19
CA ALA A 247 9.51 5.79 21.61
C ALA A 247 8.33 5.16 22.35
N CYS A 248 7.58 6.00 23.08
CA CYS A 248 6.45 5.60 23.92
C CYS A 248 6.81 4.69 25.11
N GLY A 249 7.96 4.93 25.77
CA GLY A 249 8.31 4.26 27.03
C GLY A 249 7.29 4.53 28.15
N PRO A 250 7.25 3.72 29.23
CA PRO A 250 6.21 3.83 30.26
C PRO A 250 6.18 5.20 30.97
N TRP A 251 7.29 5.93 30.93
CA TRP A 251 7.51 7.23 31.59
C TRP A 251 7.20 8.45 30.72
N THR A 252 6.98 8.27 29.41
CA THR A 252 6.81 9.38 28.47
C THR A 252 5.81 9.06 27.37
N SER A 253 5.01 10.06 26.98
CA SER A 253 4.22 9.92 25.75
C SER A 253 5.14 9.84 24.54
N CYS A 254 4.68 9.18 23.47
CA CYS A 254 5.40 9.12 22.19
C CYS A 254 5.87 10.50 21.69
N ALA A 255 5.07 11.55 21.93
CA ALA A 255 5.38 12.91 21.51
C ALA A 255 6.51 13.59 22.32
N SER A 256 6.81 13.07 23.51
CA SER A 256 7.82 13.64 24.42
C SER A 256 9.02 12.70 24.64
N SER A 257 8.99 11.53 24.01
CA SER A 257 10.05 10.53 24.08
C SER A 257 11.39 11.11 23.64
N PRO A 258 12.50 10.75 24.30
CA PRO A 258 13.81 11.12 23.81
C PRO A 258 14.05 10.40 22.48
N ASN A 259 14.50 11.14 21.47
CA ASN A 259 14.98 10.56 20.21
C ASN A 259 16.45 10.19 20.43
N ALA A 260 16.70 9.00 20.97
CA ALA A 260 18.05 8.51 21.25
C ALA A 260 18.76 8.25 19.90
N PRO A 261 19.73 9.10 19.49
CA PRO A 261 20.26 9.04 18.14
C PRO A 261 21.13 7.79 17.95
N ILE A 262 20.92 7.11 16.83
CA ILE A 262 21.73 5.99 16.35
C ILE A 262 22.24 6.36 14.96
N ILE A 263 23.54 6.28 14.76
CA ILE A 263 24.16 6.45 13.45
C ILE A 263 24.62 5.06 13.00
N LEU A 264 24.07 4.58 11.89
CA LEU A 264 24.49 3.33 11.27
C LEU A 264 25.42 3.64 10.09
N GLU A 265 26.60 3.03 10.09
CA GLU A 265 27.56 3.10 8.98
C GLU A 265 27.54 1.77 8.20
N TRP A 266 27.89 1.81 6.92
CA TRP A 266 28.03 0.61 6.12
C TRP A 266 29.27 -0.20 6.52
N THR A 267 29.12 -1.52 6.66
CA THR A 267 30.21 -2.46 6.93
C THR A 267 30.18 -3.61 5.92
N GLU A 268 31.18 -4.49 5.94
CA GLU A 268 31.18 -5.71 5.12
C GLU A 268 29.95 -6.61 5.35
N SER A 269 29.27 -6.47 6.51
CA SER A 269 28.08 -7.23 6.88
C SER A 269 26.75 -6.47 6.71
N GLY A 270 26.78 -5.26 6.13
CA GLY A 270 25.62 -4.35 6.09
C GLY A 270 25.73 -3.18 7.06
N PHE A 271 24.63 -2.48 7.32
CA PHE A 271 24.60 -1.35 8.24
C PHE A 271 24.75 -1.79 9.69
N ALA A 272 25.68 -1.16 10.41
CA ALA A 272 25.91 -1.41 11.83
C ALA A 272 26.11 -0.09 12.59
N PRO A 273 25.79 -0.03 13.90
CA PRO A 273 26.02 1.18 14.69
C PRO A 273 27.49 1.62 14.68
N SER A 274 27.73 2.88 14.34
CA SER A 274 29.07 3.45 14.24
C SER A 274 29.56 3.96 15.59
N ARG A 275 30.54 3.27 16.16
CA ARG A 275 31.20 3.76 17.39
C ARG A 275 31.86 5.12 17.18
N ARG A 276 32.50 5.32 16.03
CA ARG A 276 33.30 6.52 15.77
C ARG A 276 32.41 7.75 15.58
N LEU A 277 31.30 7.61 14.84
CA LEU A 277 30.40 8.71 14.56
C LEU A 277 29.51 9.07 15.75
N MET A 278 29.18 8.09 16.61
CA MET A 278 28.34 8.34 17.79
C MET A 278 29.12 8.92 18.98
N LEU A 279 30.42 8.63 19.12
CA LEU A 279 31.22 9.12 20.25
C LEU A 279 31.38 10.65 20.20
N THR A 280 30.99 11.32 21.28
CA THR A 280 31.30 12.73 21.50
C THR A 280 32.28 12.90 22.65
N SER A 281 32.87 14.09 22.78
CA SER A 281 33.70 14.40 23.95
C SER A 281 32.81 14.49 25.19
N PRO A 282 33.21 13.94 26.34
CA PRO A 282 32.41 14.05 27.56
C PRO A 282 32.26 15.51 27.95
N PRO A 283 31.04 15.95 28.35
CA PRO A 283 30.89 17.28 28.89
C PRO A 283 31.69 17.41 30.18
N SER A 284 32.23 18.59 30.42
CA SER A 284 32.94 18.93 31.65
C SER A 284 32.00 18.91 32.87
N ASP A 285 32.56 18.71 34.06
CA ASP A 285 31.81 18.77 35.33
C ASP A 285 31.09 20.12 35.55
N VAL A 286 31.57 21.20 34.91
CA VAL A 286 30.90 22.50 34.93
C VAL A 286 29.65 22.45 34.05
N GLU A 287 29.76 21.95 32.82
CA GLU A 287 28.62 21.80 31.90
C GLU A 287 27.55 20.87 32.47
N VAL A 288 27.94 19.73 33.09
CA VAL A 288 26.99 18.81 33.74
C VAL A 288 26.24 19.50 34.88
N ARG A 289 26.95 20.29 35.72
CA ARG A 289 26.31 21.04 36.81
C ARG A 289 25.38 22.14 36.30
N ASP A 290 25.77 22.83 35.25
CA ASP A 290 24.96 23.89 34.64
C ASP A 290 23.68 23.30 34.01
N LEU A 291 23.80 22.18 33.28
CA LEU A 291 22.65 21.42 32.76
C LEU A 291 21.73 20.93 33.87
N ALA A 292 22.29 20.37 34.95
CA ALA A 292 21.51 19.93 36.09
C ALA A 292 20.75 21.09 36.75
N SER A 293 21.41 22.25 36.89
CA SER A 293 20.78 23.43 37.44
C SER A 293 19.67 23.97 36.53
N ASP A 294 19.89 23.98 35.21
CA ASP A 294 18.87 24.40 34.24
C ASP A 294 17.62 23.50 34.35
N ILE A 295 17.80 22.17 34.31
CA ILE A 295 16.69 21.20 34.42
C ILE A 295 15.92 21.39 35.73
N ARG A 296 16.61 21.57 36.87
CA ARG A 296 15.92 21.79 38.15
C ARG A 296 15.09 23.07 38.18
N ASN A 297 15.59 24.12 37.52
CA ASN A 297 14.96 25.44 37.54
C ASN A 297 13.81 25.57 36.53
N ARG A 298 13.66 24.65 35.58
CA ARG A 298 12.49 24.59 34.69
C ARG A 298 11.21 24.32 35.49
N GLU A 299 10.11 24.92 35.03
CA GLU A 299 8.79 24.58 35.58
C GLU A 299 8.55 23.08 35.34
N PRO A 300 8.25 22.30 36.41
CA PRO A 300 8.06 20.87 36.25
C PRO A 300 6.93 20.59 35.29
N ASN A 301 7.19 19.71 34.32
CA ASN A 301 6.13 19.13 33.52
C ASN A 301 5.24 18.28 34.44
N ARG A 302 4.12 18.87 34.87
CA ARG A 302 3.17 18.22 35.79
C ARG A 302 2.51 16.97 35.22
N VAL A 303 2.60 16.77 33.90
CA VAL A 303 2.04 15.59 33.23
C VAL A 303 3.05 14.45 33.18
N GLN A 304 4.35 14.77 33.04
CA GLN A 304 5.45 13.81 32.90
C GLN A 304 6.68 14.31 33.67
N PRO A 305 6.73 14.09 35.00
CA PRO A 305 7.91 14.42 35.79
C PRO A 305 9.16 13.72 35.22
N GLY A 306 10.28 14.46 35.13
CA GLY A 306 11.56 13.91 34.67
C GLY A 306 11.77 13.88 33.15
N VAL A 307 10.80 14.25 32.32
CA VAL A 307 10.96 14.21 30.85
C VAL A 307 12.13 15.06 30.34
N ASP A 308 12.35 16.25 30.92
CA ASP A 308 13.49 17.11 30.60
C ASP A 308 14.83 16.43 30.91
N LEU A 309 14.88 15.66 32.00
CA LEU A 309 16.07 14.93 32.39
C LEU A 309 16.33 13.76 31.44
N ILE A 310 15.30 13.00 31.10
CA ILE A 310 15.38 11.88 30.15
C ILE A 310 15.87 12.36 28.77
N GLN A 311 15.34 13.49 28.29
CA GLN A 311 15.70 14.08 26.99
C GLN A 311 17.17 14.50 26.87
N VAL A 312 17.85 14.72 27.99
CA VAL A 312 19.29 15.07 28.00
C VAL A 312 20.15 13.84 28.33
N ALA A 313 19.75 13.05 29.34
CA ALA A 313 20.54 11.92 29.81
C ALA A 313 20.64 10.79 28.78
N ILE A 314 19.55 10.43 28.08
CA ILE A 314 19.57 9.33 27.11
C ILE A 314 20.51 9.61 25.94
N PRO A 315 20.45 10.77 25.24
CA PRO A 315 21.43 11.09 24.21
C PRO A 315 22.88 11.08 24.71
N MET A 316 23.16 11.51 25.95
CA MET A 316 24.50 11.43 26.52
C MET A 316 25.00 9.98 26.63
N ILE A 317 24.14 9.04 27.05
CA ILE A 317 24.49 7.61 27.08
C ILE A 317 24.79 7.10 25.67
N TYR A 318 23.97 7.45 24.68
CA TYR A 318 24.15 7.05 23.28
C TYR A 318 25.38 7.69 22.63
N GLN A 319 25.94 8.74 23.24
CA GLN A 319 27.17 9.38 22.80
C GLN A 319 28.43 8.88 23.52
N GLY A 320 28.30 7.87 24.38
CA GLY A 320 29.42 7.30 25.14
C GLY A 320 29.75 8.04 26.43
N ASN A 321 28.84 8.88 26.93
CA ASN A 321 29.03 9.73 28.11
C ASN A 321 28.17 9.28 29.31
N ALA A 322 27.98 7.97 29.51
CA ALA A 322 27.14 7.44 30.58
C ALA A 322 27.53 7.95 31.98
N GLY A 323 28.81 8.05 32.31
CA GLY A 323 29.23 8.56 33.63
C GLY A 323 28.80 10.02 33.87
N ALA A 324 28.81 10.85 32.82
CA ALA A 324 28.28 12.22 32.92
C ALA A 324 26.75 12.24 32.98
N ALA A 325 26.08 11.32 32.27
CA ALA A 325 24.62 11.20 32.31
C ALA A 325 24.13 10.74 33.70
N GLU A 326 24.83 9.81 34.34
CA GLU A 326 24.56 9.38 35.71
C GLU A 326 24.69 10.55 36.70
N GLN A 327 25.80 11.28 36.62
CA GLN A 327 25.99 12.49 37.42
C GLN A 327 24.87 13.52 37.20
N LEU A 328 24.47 13.73 35.95
CA LEU A 328 23.36 14.62 35.61
C LEU A 328 22.06 14.15 36.28
N VAL A 329 21.72 12.85 36.19
CA VAL A 329 20.52 12.27 36.82
C VAL A 329 20.51 12.52 38.32
N HIS A 330 21.61 12.26 39.00
CA HIS A 330 21.70 12.50 40.45
C HIS A 330 21.65 13.99 40.82
N MET A 331 22.30 14.87 40.07
CA MET A 331 22.34 16.31 40.38
C MET A 331 21.05 17.04 40.04
N ALA A 332 20.36 16.60 38.98
CA ALA A 332 19.13 17.22 38.48
C ALA A 332 17.87 16.68 39.15
N TRP A 333 17.98 15.60 39.94
CA TRP A 333 16.88 14.98 40.65
C TRP A 333 16.13 15.98 41.54
N ARG A 334 14.81 15.82 41.60
CA ARG A 334 13.90 16.61 42.44
C ARG A 334 12.92 15.69 43.14
N ASP A 335 12.51 16.09 44.34
CA ASP A 335 11.59 15.29 45.16
C ASP A 335 10.23 15.05 44.46
N ASP A 336 9.78 15.96 43.60
CA ASP A 336 8.53 15.81 42.85
C ASP A 336 8.63 14.80 41.68
N MET A 337 9.83 14.31 41.35
CA MET A 337 10.01 13.17 40.44
C MET A 337 9.73 11.84 41.13
N ALA A 338 9.79 11.80 42.47
CA ALA A 338 9.61 10.57 43.26
C ALA A 338 8.15 10.06 43.30
N ASP A 339 7.19 10.91 42.92
CA ASP A 339 5.75 10.66 43.10
C ASP A 339 5.08 9.93 41.91
N GLY A 340 5.84 9.47 40.91
CA GLY A 340 5.31 8.93 39.66
C GLY A 340 5.76 7.51 39.30
N TYR A 341 7.03 7.39 38.89
CA TYR A 341 7.57 6.18 38.26
C TYR A 341 8.80 5.61 38.97
N TRP A 342 9.54 6.46 39.67
CA TRP A 342 10.81 6.13 40.30
C TRP A 342 10.81 6.70 41.71
N SER A 343 11.39 5.98 42.66
CA SER A 343 11.49 6.41 44.05
C SER A 343 12.77 7.22 44.34
N ASP A 344 13.82 7.02 43.55
CA ASP A 344 15.11 7.70 43.68
C ASP A 344 15.85 7.74 42.31
N PRO A 345 16.89 8.57 42.15
CA PRO A 345 17.61 8.70 40.87
C PRO A 345 18.34 7.41 40.44
N GLY A 346 18.68 6.52 41.37
CA GLY A 346 19.29 5.23 41.07
C GLY A 346 18.31 4.27 40.40
N GLU A 347 17.05 4.23 40.85
CA GLU A 347 16.00 3.44 40.20
C GLU A 347 15.76 3.90 38.75
N MET A 348 15.73 5.22 38.52
CA MET A 348 15.64 5.79 37.18
C MET A 348 16.82 5.39 36.30
N TRP A 349 18.03 5.43 36.86
CA TRP A 349 19.25 5.04 36.15
C TRP A 349 19.29 3.55 35.79
N ASP A 350 18.88 2.68 36.72
CA ASP A 350 18.78 1.25 36.47
C ASP A 350 17.75 0.92 35.38
N GLU A 351 16.61 1.63 35.39
CA GLU A 351 15.60 1.45 34.36
C GLU A 351 16.06 1.91 32.97
N PHE A 352 16.82 3.01 32.88
CA PHE A 352 17.44 3.42 31.61
C PHE A 352 18.25 2.29 31.00
N TRP A 353 19.13 1.67 31.80
CA TRP A 353 19.92 0.54 31.33
C TRP A 353 19.07 -0.69 31.02
N SER A 354 18.03 -0.97 31.80
CA SER A 354 17.11 -2.06 31.50
C SER A 354 16.43 -1.89 30.13
N VAL A 355 16.05 -0.66 29.75
CA VAL A 355 15.46 -0.40 28.43
C VAL A 355 16.50 -0.46 27.32
N ILE A 356 17.69 0.07 27.54
CA ILE A 356 18.82 -0.03 26.59
C ILE A 356 19.15 -1.49 26.31
N ASP A 357 19.29 -2.31 27.36
CA ASP A 357 19.66 -3.72 27.25
C ASP A 357 18.56 -4.57 26.57
N ALA A 358 17.29 -4.15 26.67
CA ALA A 358 16.19 -4.78 25.95
C ALA A 358 16.14 -4.40 24.46
N GLY A 359 16.84 -3.35 24.06
CA GLY A 359 16.86 -2.83 22.70
C GLY A 359 17.79 -3.58 21.75
N PRO A 360 17.58 -3.44 20.43
CA PRO A 360 18.43 -4.07 19.42
C PRO A 360 19.88 -3.56 19.47
N TYR A 361 20.11 -2.37 20.05
CA TYR A 361 21.42 -1.73 20.16
C TYR A 361 22.07 -1.86 21.54
N GLY A 362 21.44 -2.53 22.51
CA GLY A 362 21.89 -2.54 23.91
C GLY A 362 23.34 -2.97 24.10
N THR A 363 23.74 -4.10 23.50
CA THR A 363 25.12 -4.59 23.55
C THR A 363 26.13 -3.58 23.00
N PHE A 364 25.78 -2.89 21.91
CA PHE A 364 26.64 -1.86 21.32
C PHE A 364 26.75 -0.64 22.25
N ILE A 365 25.62 -0.14 22.77
CA ILE A 365 25.59 1.03 23.67
C ILE A 365 26.34 0.74 24.99
N ARG A 366 26.26 -0.48 25.53
CA ARG A 366 27.10 -0.92 26.65
C ARG A 366 28.60 -0.84 26.29
N GLY A 367 28.99 -1.41 25.14
CA GLY A 367 30.37 -1.38 24.66
C GLY A 367 30.90 0.03 24.36
N LEU A 368 30.01 0.95 23.98
CA LEU A 368 30.31 2.36 23.78
C LEU A 368 30.80 3.03 25.07
N ASN A 369 30.15 2.70 26.19
CA ASN A 369 30.32 3.32 27.51
C ASN A 369 31.29 2.57 28.46
N ALA A 370 31.88 1.44 28.06
CA ALA A 370 32.74 0.62 28.92
C ALA A 370 34.17 1.18 29.16
N ARG A 371 34.35 2.50 29.22
CA ARG A 371 35.67 3.16 29.30
C ARG A 371 36.01 3.68 30.69
#